data_AF-A0A091S3P1-F1
#
_entry.id   AF-A0A091S3P1-F1
#
_cell.length_a   1.000
_cell.length_b   1.000
_cell.length_c   1.000
_cell.angle_alpha   90.00
_cell.angle_beta   90.00
_cell.angle_gamma   90.00
#
_symmetry.space_group_name_H-M   'P 1'
#
loop_
_entity.id
_entity.type
_entity.pdbx_description
1 polymer ?
#
loop_
_entity_poly.entity_id
_entity_poly.type
_entity_poly.pdbx_seq_one_letter_code
_entity_poly.pdbx_strand_id
1 'polypeptide(L)' 'ENPALTRWAYARTQNVYPTFRPTPKTSFLGLVFAIGPLLFWAAVFKFERDHKEKLVKEGKYKRPFSVF' A
#
# COMPACT_ATOMS: atom_id res chain seq x y z
N GLU A 1 19.08 -5.22 34.31
CA GLU A 1 18.46 -5.37 32.98
C GLU A 1 17.77 -6.72 32.85
N ASN A 2 16.71 -6.81 32.04
CA ASN A 2 16.03 -8.08 31.75
C ASN A 2 16.60 -8.71 30.46
N PRO A 3 17.37 -9.80 30.55
CA PRO A 3 18.03 -10.40 29.39
C PRO A 3 17.04 -10.95 28.35
N ALA A 4 15.83 -11.36 28.78
CA ALA A 4 14.80 -11.84 27.85
C ALA A 4 14.27 -10.70 26.97
N LEU A 5 14.04 -9.53 27.58
CA LEU A 5 13.60 -8.33 26.87
C LEU A 5 14.66 -7.87 25.87
N THR A 6 15.94 -7.84 26.28
CA THR A 6 17.06 -7.44 25.42
C THR A 6 17.21 -8.37 24.21
N ARG A 7 17.08 -9.69 24.41
CA ARG A 7 17.14 -10.66 23.30
C ARG A 7 15.95 -10.54 22.35
N TRP A 8 14.75 -10.30 22.87
CA TRP A 8 13.56 -10.08 22.04
C TRP A 8 13.72 -8.82 21.17
N ALA A 9 14.19 -7.72 21.75
CA ALA A 9 14.44 -6.49 21.02
C ALA A 9 15.48 -6.70 19.91
N TYR A 10 16.62 -7.33 20.25
CA TYR A 10 17.68 -7.67 19.29
C TYR A 10 17.15 -8.50 18.11
N ALA A 11 16.35 -9.54 18.40
CA ALA A 11 15.81 -10.42 17.37
C ALA A 11 14.88 -9.68 16.39
N ARG A 12 14.13 -8.67 16.87
CA ARG A 12 13.16 -7.90 16.07
C ARG A 12 13.78 -6.75 15.29
N THR A 13 14.90 -6.19 15.75
CA THR A 13 15.50 -4.99 15.14
C THR A 13 16.77 -5.28 14.36
N GLN A 14 17.67 -6.11 14.91
CA GLN A 14 19.01 -6.30 14.36
C GLN A 14 19.15 -7.63 13.61
N ASN A 15 18.37 -8.66 13.98
CA ASN A 15 18.52 -10.00 13.40
C ASN A 15 17.62 -10.31 12.19
N VAL A 16 16.82 -9.36 11.70
CA VAL A 16 15.83 -9.61 10.64
C VAL A 16 16.49 -9.86 9.28
N TYR A 17 17.39 -8.97 8.84
CA TYR A 17 18.06 -9.10 7.55
C TYR A 17 19.21 -10.12 7.52
N PRO A 18 20.06 -10.24 8.57
CA PRO A 18 21.13 -11.25 8.59
C PRO A 18 20.62 -12.69 8.47
N THR A 19 19.38 -12.96 8.88
CA THR A 19 18.77 -14.29 8.81
C THR A 19 17.76 -14.46 7.67
N PHE A 20 17.56 -13.42 6.85
CA PHE A 20 16.65 -13.46 5.71
C PHE A 20 17.23 -14.35 4.59
N ARG A 21 16.36 -15.18 3.99
CA ARG A 21 16.70 -16.00 2.83
C ARG A 21 15.73 -15.71 1.68
N PRO A 22 16.21 -15.29 0.51
CA PRO A 22 15.35 -15.08 -0.65
C PRO A 22 14.88 -16.44 -1.19
N THR A 23 13.66 -16.84 -0.84
CA THR A 23 12.96 -18.02 -1.36
C THR A 23 11.83 -17.60 -2.30
N PRO A 24 11.34 -18.46 -3.19
CA PRO A 24 10.19 -18.14 -4.04
C PRO A 24 8.97 -17.65 -3.25
N LYS A 25 8.69 -18.26 -2.09
CA LYS A 25 7.60 -17.86 -1.21
C LYS A 25 7.78 -16.45 -0.65
N THR A 26 8.96 -16.15 -0.10
CA THR A 26 9.23 -14.83 0.50
C THR A 26 9.28 -13.73 -0.55
N SER A 27 9.87 -14.01 -1.71
CA SER A 27 9.93 -13.06 -2.83
C SER A 27 8.53 -12.77 -3.38
N PHE A 28 7.70 -13.79 -3.56
CA PHE A 28 6.31 -13.62 -4.00
C PHE A 28 5.49 -12.79 -3.02
N LEU A 29 5.54 -13.12 -1.72
CA LEU A 29 4.82 -12.35 -0.69
C LEU A 29 5.31 -10.90 -0.64
N GLY A 30 6.63 -10.68 -0.68
CA GLY A 30 7.20 -9.33 -0.73
C GLY A 30 6.69 -8.52 -1.92
N LEU A 31 6.64 -9.12 -3.12
CA LEU A 31 6.11 -8.47 -4.31
C LEU A 31 4.62 -8.14 -4.17
N VAL A 32 3.80 -9.10 -3.72
CA VAL A 32 2.36 -8.89 -3.55
C VAL A 32 2.08 -7.78 -2.55
N PHE A 33 2.78 -7.75 -1.42
CA PHE A 33 2.56 -6.71 -0.41
C PHE A 33 3.17 -5.36 -0.78
N ALA A 34 4.23 -5.31 -1.58
CA ALA A 34 4.82 -4.05 -2.03
C ALA A 34 4.04 -3.43 -3.21
N ILE A 35 3.71 -4.23 -4.23
CA ILE A 35 3.12 -3.76 -5.49
C ILE A 35 1.59 -3.84 -5.44
N GLY A 36 1.02 -4.84 -4.77
CA GLY A 36 -0.42 -5.08 -4.73
C GLY A 36 -1.23 -3.87 -4.25
N PRO A 37 -0.89 -3.23 -3.11
CA PRO A 37 -1.60 -2.03 -2.64
C PRO A 37 -1.49 -0.86 -3.62
N LEU A 38 -0.34 -0.70 -4.28
CA LEU A 38 -0.15 0.38 -5.27
C LEU A 38 -1.06 0.20 -6.47
N LEU A 39 -1.12 -1.01 -7.03
CA LEU A 39 -2.00 -1.33 -8.15
C LEU A 39 -3.48 -1.23 -7.76
N PHE A 40 -3.82 -1.70 -6.56
CA PHE A 40 -5.18 -1.59 -6.03
C PHE A 40 -5.65 -0.13 -5.96
N TRP A 41 -4.88 0.74 -5.29
CA TRP A 41 -5.24 2.14 -5.16
C TRP A 41 -5.19 2.90 -6.48
N ALA A 42 -4.23 2.59 -7.35
CA ALA A 42 -4.19 3.16 -8.70
C ALA A 42 -5.48 2.85 -9.47
N ALA A 43 -5.97 1.61 -9.39
CA ALA A 43 -7.22 1.21 -10.03
C ALA A 43 -8.43 1.90 -9.39
N VAL A 44 -8.54 1.90 -8.06
CA VAL A 44 -9.65 2.57 -7.34
C VAL A 44 -9.73 4.05 -7.72
N PHE A 45 -8.63 4.78 -7.63
CA PHE A 45 -8.61 6.20 -7.98
C PHE A 45 -8.86 6.43 -9.47
N LYS A 46 -8.36 5.54 -10.34
CA LYS A 46 -8.62 5.66 -11.78
C LYS A 46 -10.12 5.51 -12.08
N PHE A 47 -10.79 4.50 -11.54
CA PHE A 47 -12.22 4.30 -11.77
C PHE A 47 -13.06 5.45 -11.21
N GLU A 48 -12.72 5.95 -10.01
CA GLU A 48 -13.41 7.10 -9.42
C GLU A 48 -13.26 8.36 -10.29
N ARG A 49 -12.04 8.64 -10.76
CA ARG A 49 -11.77 9.79 -11.63
C ARG A 49 -12.49 9.68 -12.96
N ASP A 50 -12.39 8.54 -13.64
CA ASP A 50 -13.02 8.32 -14.93
C ASP A 50 -14.56 8.44 -14.80
N HIS A 51 -15.14 7.93 -13.71
CA HIS A 51 -16.57 8.10 -13.40
C HIS A 51 -16.96 9.57 -13.18
N LYS A 52 -16.20 10.29 -12.36
CA LYS A 52 -16.44 11.71 -12.07
C LYS A 52 -16.31 12.56 -13.34
N GLU A 53 -15.30 12.32 -14.16
CA GLU A 53 -15.11 13.02 -15.44
C GLU A 53 -16.27 12.75 -16.41
N LYS A 54 -16.78 11.51 -16.46
CA LYS A 54 -17.98 11.18 -17.24
C LYS A 54 -19.21 11.97 -16.77
N LEU A 55 -19.46 12.02 -15.47
CA LEU A 55 -20.60 12.79 -14.92
C LEU A 55 -20.49 14.28 -15.21
N VAL A 56 -19.27 14.84 -15.23
CA VAL A 56 -19.02 16.24 -15.59
C VAL A 56 -19.34 16.49 -17.05
N LYS A 57 -18.87 15.61 -17.96
CA LYS A 57 -19.15 15.71 -19.40
C LYS A 57 -20.64 15.59 -19.73
N GLU A 58 -21.37 14.74 -19.00
CA GLU A 58 -22.82 14.59 -19.15
C GLU A 58 -23.63 15.73 -18.48
N GLY A 59 -22.98 16.68 -17.80
CA GLY A 59 -23.65 17.76 -17.06
C GLY A 59 -24.42 17.29 -15.81
N LYS A 60 -24.26 16.02 -15.40
CA LYS A 60 -24.95 15.43 -14.24
C LYS A 60 -24.20 15.66 -12.93
N TYR A 61 -22.93 16.07 -12.99
CA TYR A 61 -22.11 16.29 -11.80
C TYR A 61 -22.42 17.63 -11.15
N LYS A 62 -23.04 17.61 -9.96
CA LYS A 62 -23.34 18.82 -9.18
C LYS A 62 -22.10 19.30 -8.43
N ARG A 63 -21.66 20.54 -8.70
CA ARG A 63 -20.59 21.23 -7.96
C ARG A 63 -21.12 22.51 -7.30
N PRO A 64 -21.73 22.42 -6.11
CA PRO A 64 -22.36 23.58 -5.46
C PRO A 64 -21.37 24.70 -5.07
N PHE A 65 -20.08 24.36 -4.88
CA PHE A 65 -19.04 25.31 -4.46
C PHE A 65 -17.82 25.31 -5.40
N SER A 66 -18.00 25.10 -6.71
CA SER A 66 -16.91 25.23 -7.68
C SER A 66 -16.54 26.71 -7.82
N VAL A 67 -15.31 27.08 -7.46
CA VAL A 67 -14.77 28.45 -7.67
C VAL A 67 -14.14 28.64 -9.06
N PHE A 68 -14.17 27.61 -9.89
CA PHE A 68 -13.79 27.61 -11.30
C PHE A 68 -14.80 26.80 -12.11
#